data_AF-A0A8T1FJH6-F1
#
_entry.id   AF-A0A8T1FJH6-F1
#
_cell.length_a   1.000
_cell.length_b   1.000
_cell.length_c   1.000
_cell.angle_alpha   90.00
_cell.angle_beta   90.00
_cell.angle_gamma   90.00
#
_symmetry.space_group_name_H-M   'P 1'
#
loop_
_entity.id
_entity.type
_entity.pdbx_description
1 polymer ?
#
loop_
_entity_poly.entity_id
_entity_poly.type
_entity_poly.pdbx_seq_one_letter_code
_entity_poly.pdbx_strand_id
1 'polypeptide(L)'
;MRVDVETNGDATPSHTAFSRFSHTARKFIDRCERSLHHTNRSQFLRGEEHHRKWFVTNSSHVRECLAELLGTFVMICFGMGVNNQVSLSEETNGTWLSINMAWGIGILMAVYCSEGVSGAHLNPSVTLAHCVYGRLPWWKMPGYFLSQLAGAFVGAAAIYLLDYQKIQKIDPDLETTQSNFATYPSDDISNYTAFYTEALATGMLLLCIYAITDQNNRSPGTVGTPFAFALMIMALGMSFGMNTGYAMNPARDFGPRLMTFGRRITITFGFPSSPLSLVG
;
A
#
# COMPACT_ATOMS: atom_id res chain seq x y z
N MET A 1 -29.23 -7.08 -70.93
CA MET A 1 -29.92 -5.80 -70.69
C MET A 1 -30.07 -5.68 -69.18
N ARG A 2 -29.48 -4.64 -68.57
CA ARG A 2 -29.62 -4.27 -67.14
C ARG A 2 -31.10 -4.10 -66.78
N VAL A 3 -31.44 -4.27 -65.50
CA VAL A 3 -31.80 -3.18 -64.56
C VAL A 3 -32.13 -3.78 -63.18
N ASP A 4 -31.49 -3.23 -62.16
CA ASP A 4 -31.70 -3.43 -60.72
C ASP A 4 -33.03 -2.84 -60.23
N VAL A 5 -33.60 -3.37 -59.14
CA VAL A 5 -34.56 -2.65 -58.29
C VAL A 5 -34.26 -2.88 -56.80
N GLU A 6 -34.29 -1.75 -56.11
CA GLU A 6 -33.90 -1.42 -54.76
C GLU A 6 -34.84 -1.90 -53.64
N THR A 7 -34.31 -1.76 -52.43
CA THR A 7 -34.79 -2.07 -51.08
C THR A 7 -36.01 -1.27 -50.59
N ASN A 8 -36.79 -1.86 -49.66
CA ASN A 8 -37.48 -1.24 -48.51
C ASN A 8 -38.27 -2.38 -47.81
N GLY A 9 -38.41 -2.54 -46.49
CA GLY A 9 -38.03 -1.85 -45.26
C GLY A 9 -38.87 -2.50 -44.13
N ASP A 10 -38.44 -2.46 -42.86
CA ASP A 10 -39.33 -2.10 -41.73
C ASP A 10 -38.70 -2.20 -40.32
N ALA A 11 -39.20 -1.31 -39.45
CA ALA A 11 -39.34 -1.37 -37.98
C ALA A 11 -38.16 -0.99 -37.03
N THR A 12 -38.30 0.20 -36.43
CA THR A 12 -37.73 0.69 -35.14
C THR A 12 -38.44 0.05 -33.91
N PRO A 13 -38.10 0.26 -32.59
CA PRO A 13 -37.22 1.27 -31.96
C PRO A 13 -36.41 0.87 -30.68
N SER A 14 -35.56 1.81 -30.22
CA SER A 14 -35.32 2.26 -28.82
C SER A 14 -33.85 2.27 -28.34
N HIS A 15 -33.32 3.47 -28.07
CA HIS A 15 -32.58 3.87 -26.85
C HIS A 15 -32.06 5.32 -27.01
N THR A 16 -32.87 6.25 -26.51
CA THR A 16 -32.60 7.68 -26.31
C THR A 16 -31.82 7.92 -25.02
N ALA A 17 -30.73 8.69 -25.06
CA ALA A 17 -30.29 9.56 -23.95
C ALA A 17 -29.22 10.62 -24.32
N PHE A 18 -28.50 10.51 -25.45
CA PHE A 18 -27.38 11.42 -25.78
C PHE A 18 -27.62 12.41 -26.93
N SER A 19 -28.81 12.43 -27.55
CA SER A 19 -29.03 13.20 -28.78
C SER A 19 -29.28 14.71 -28.59
N ARG A 20 -29.27 15.24 -27.36
CA ARG A 20 -29.65 16.65 -27.07
C ARG A 20 -28.54 17.56 -26.51
N PHE A 21 -27.29 17.39 -26.93
CA PHE A 21 -26.28 18.45 -26.72
C PHE A 21 -26.11 19.32 -27.97
N SER A 22 -26.16 20.64 -27.77
CA SER A 22 -25.91 21.67 -28.79
C SER A 22 -24.54 21.45 -29.46
N HIS A 23 -24.43 21.75 -30.75
CA HIS A 23 -23.22 21.57 -31.55
C HIS A 23 -21.98 22.27 -30.94
N THR A 24 -22.19 23.35 -30.19
CA THR A 24 -21.14 24.12 -29.53
C THR A 24 -20.55 23.36 -28.34
N ALA A 25 -21.38 22.66 -27.56
CA ALA A 25 -20.94 21.87 -26.41
C ALA A 25 -20.12 20.63 -26.83
N ARG A 26 -20.49 19.98 -27.94
CA ARG A 26 -19.68 18.87 -28.51
C ARG A 26 -18.30 19.33 -28.93
N LYS A 27 -18.18 20.48 -29.60
CA LYS A 27 -16.88 21.05 -29.98
C LYS A 27 -16.00 21.39 -28.78
N PHE A 28 -16.61 21.81 -27.66
CA PHE A 28 -15.89 22.10 -26.42
C PHE A 28 -15.39 20.82 -25.74
N ILE A 29 -16.25 19.80 -25.62
CA ILE A 29 -15.88 18.49 -25.08
C ILE A 29 -14.79 17.83 -25.95
N ASP A 30 -14.95 17.81 -27.27
CA ASP A 30 -13.95 17.29 -28.21
C ASP A 30 -12.61 18.06 -28.14
N ARG A 31 -12.65 19.33 -27.74
CA ARG A 31 -11.44 20.17 -27.57
C ARG A 31 -10.77 19.87 -26.23
N CYS A 32 -11.53 19.67 -25.16
CA CYS A 32 -11.00 19.25 -23.86
C CYS A 32 -10.43 17.84 -23.91
N GLU A 33 -11.11 16.90 -24.56
CA GLU A 33 -10.68 15.52 -24.75
C GLU A 33 -9.40 15.45 -25.59
N ARG A 34 -9.33 16.23 -26.68
CA ARG A 34 -8.06 16.40 -27.43
C ARG A 34 -6.95 17.01 -26.57
N SER A 35 -7.23 18.04 -25.78
CA SER A 35 -6.22 18.67 -24.91
C SER A 35 -5.66 17.70 -23.85
N LEU A 36 -6.52 16.86 -23.26
CA LEU A 36 -6.16 15.81 -22.31
C LEU A 36 -5.33 14.69 -22.98
N HIS A 37 -5.71 14.29 -24.20
CA HIS A 37 -4.93 13.32 -24.97
C HIS A 37 -3.58 13.87 -25.46
N HIS A 38 -3.48 15.18 -25.73
CA HIS A 38 -2.22 15.84 -26.11
C HIS A 38 -1.26 15.99 -24.93
N THR A 39 -1.74 16.22 -23.70
CA THR A 39 -0.86 16.32 -22.51
C THR A 39 -0.29 14.96 -22.10
N ASN A 40 -1.08 13.89 -22.20
CA ASN A 40 -0.62 12.56 -21.80
C ASN A 40 0.27 11.90 -22.88
N ARG A 41 -0.06 12.08 -24.17
CA ARG A 41 0.73 11.53 -25.28
C ARG A 41 2.05 12.28 -25.52
N SER A 42 2.12 13.58 -25.23
CA SER A 42 3.36 14.36 -25.37
C SER A 42 4.42 14.02 -24.32
N GLN A 43 4.05 13.44 -23.18
CA GLN A 43 5.02 12.87 -22.24
C GLN A 43 5.65 11.56 -22.75
N PHE A 44 4.91 10.78 -23.55
CA PHE A 44 5.37 9.50 -24.10
C PHE A 44 6.20 9.64 -25.39
N LEU A 45 5.98 10.69 -26.18
CA LEU A 45 6.68 10.93 -27.45
C LEU A 45 7.89 11.88 -27.33
N ARG A 46 8.30 12.23 -26.11
CA ARG A 46 9.51 13.04 -25.90
C ARG A 46 10.74 12.15 -26.14
N GLY A 47 11.21 12.24 -27.38
CA GLY A 47 12.39 11.65 -28.00
C GLY A 47 13.35 10.86 -27.11
N GLU A 48 13.67 9.66 -27.58
CA GLU A 48 14.86 8.91 -27.21
C GLU A 48 16.14 9.72 -27.46
N GLU A 49 16.49 10.62 -26.55
CA GLU A 49 17.89 10.90 -26.30
C GLU A 49 18.38 9.87 -25.31
N HIS A 50 19.15 8.92 -25.84
CA HIS A 50 19.87 7.85 -25.13
C HIS A 50 20.98 8.42 -24.22
N HIS A 51 20.67 9.40 -23.37
CA HIS A 51 21.46 9.65 -22.18
C HIS A 51 21.29 8.40 -21.30
N ARG A 52 22.35 7.58 -21.20
CA ARG A 52 22.45 6.52 -20.18
C ARG A 52 22.23 7.17 -18.82
N LYS A 53 20.99 7.15 -18.35
CA LYS A 53 20.63 7.55 -16.99
C LYS A 53 21.35 6.57 -16.07
N TRP A 54 22.34 7.06 -15.33
CA TRP A 54 23.28 6.25 -14.54
C TRP A 54 22.59 5.31 -13.53
N PHE A 55 21.33 5.60 -13.17
CA PHE A 55 20.52 4.83 -12.22
C PHE A 55 19.40 3.97 -12.83
N VAL A 56 19.34 3.78 -14.15
CA VAL A 56 18.31 2.93 -14.76
C VAL A 56 18.74 1.47 -14.76
N THR A 57 18.08 0.67 -13.92
CA THR A 57 18.22 -0.80 -13.96
C THR A 57 17.46 -1.38 -15.15
N ASN A 58 18.11 -2.31 -15.86
CA ASN A 58 17.50 -3.02 -16.99
C ASN A 58 16.76 -4.29 -16.57
N SER A 59 16.93 -4.75 -15.32
CA SER A 59 16.30 -5.97 -14.83
C SER A 59 14.87 -5.70 -14.35
N SER A 60 13.89 -6.36 -14.96
CA SER A 60 12.48 -6.29 -14.53
C SER A 60 12.32 -6.66 -13.05
N HIS A 61 12.98 -7.73 -12.62
CA HIS A 61 12.87 -8.20 -11.25
C HIS A 61 13.43 -7.21 -10.23
N VAL A 62 14.53 -6.52 -10.56
CA VAL A 62 15.08 -5.48 -9.68
C VAL A 62 14.13 -4.29 -9.59
N ARG A 63 13.47 -3.92 -10.69
CA ARG A 63 12.43 -2.86 -10.67
C ARG A 63 11.25 -3.23 -9.79
N GLU A 64 10.78 -4.47 -9.89
CA GLU A 64 9.73 -5.01 -9.03
C GLU A 64 10.15 -4.96 -7.55
N CYS A 65 11.36 -5.42 -7.23
CA CYS A 65 11.91 -5.38 -5.87
C CYS A 65 12.01 -3.95 -5.31
N LEU A 66 12.49 -3.00 -6.10
CA LEU A 66 12.55 -1.60 -5.68
C LEU A 66 11.16 -0.98 -5.48
N ALA A 67 10.18 -1.36 -6.29
CA ALA A 67 8.79 -0.94 -6.13
C ALA A 67 8.16 -1.53 -4.85
N GLU A 68 8.41 -2.80 -4.55
CA GLU A 68 7.97 -3.43 -3.29
C GLU A 68 8.62 -2.76 -2.08
N LEU A 69 9.93 -2.47 -2.14
CA LEU A 69 10.63 -1.75 -1.08
C LEU A 69 10.00 -0.37 -0.85
N LEU A 70 9.77 0.41 -1.91
CA LEU A 70 9.18 1.74 -1.82
C LEU A 70 7.73 1.70 -1.31
N GLY A 71 6.90 0.80 -1.83
CA GLY A 71 5.52 0.66 -1.39
C GLY A 71 5.43 0.26 0.08
N THR A 72 6.22 -0.73 0.50
CA THR A 72 6.24 -1.15 1.92
C THR A 72 6.79 -0.05 2.82
N PHE A 73 7.81 0.70 2.39
CA PHE A 73 8.29 1.89 3.10
C PHE A 73 7.18 2.92 3.32
N VAL A 74 6.43 3.29 2.26
CA VAL A 74 5.33 4.25 2.34
C VAL A 74 4.24 3.77 3.29
N MET A 75 3.79 2.52 3.13
CA MET A 75 2.79 1.89 3.99
C MET A 75 3.20 1.98 5.47
N ILE A 76 4.44 1.65 5.78
CA ILE A 76 4.96 1.65 7.15
C ILE A 76 5.12 3.05 7.72
N CYS A 77 5.58 4.03 6.93
CA CYS A 77 5.68 5.41 7.39
C CYS A 77 4.32 5.97 7.83
N PHE A 78 3.26 5.75 7.04
CA PHE A 78 1.91 6.20 7.42
C PHE A 78 1.35 5.41 8.60
N GLY A 79 1.48 4.09 8.58
CA GLY A 79 0.96 3.21 9.63
C GLY A 79 1.62 3.42 10.99
N MET A 80 2.94 3.51 11.05
CA MET A 80 3.65 3.75 12.32
C MET A 80 3.58 5.21 12.74
N GLY A 81 3.54 6.15 11.78
CA GLY A 81 3.37 7.56 12.10
C GLY A 81 2.08 7.81 12.89
N VAL A 82 0.96 7.20 12.48
CA VAL A 82 -0.29 7.31 13.25
C VAL A 82 -0.23 6.56 14.58
N ASN A 83 0.43 5.40 14.66
CA ASN A 83 0.59 4.67 15.91
C ASN A 83 1.34 5.52 16.95
N ASN A 84 2.48 6.08 16.55
CA ASN A 84 3.27 6.99 17.39
C ASN A 84 2.48 8.24 17.74
N GLN A 85 1.78 8.87 16.79
CA GLN A 85 0.99 10.06 17.05
C GLN A 85 -0.05 9.80 18.14
N VAL A 86 -0.82 8.72 18.03
CA VAL A 86 -1.87 8.39 19.00
C VAL A 86 -1.26 8.02 20.35
N SER A 87 -0.30 7.09 20.38
CA SER A 87 0.32 6.61 21.62
C SER A 87 1.10 7.71 22.37
N LEU A 88 2.01 8.42 21.69
CA LEU A 88 2.85 9.44 22.31
C LEU A 88 2.08 10.71 22.69
N SER A 89 0.84 10.84 22.21
CA SER A 89 -0.07 11.93 22.58
C SER A 89 -1.09 11.54 23.66
N GLU A 90 -1.05 10.30 24.17
CA GLU A 90 -2.07 9.76 25.08
C GLU A 90 -3.49 9.94 24.53
N GLU A 91 -3.68 9.59 23.25
CA GLU A 91 -4.96 9.67 22.51
C GLU A 91 -5.53 11.09 22.31
N THR A 92 -4.78 12.15 22.66
CA THR A 92 -5.24 13.53 22.44
C THR A 92 -5.26 13.93 20.96
N ASN A 93 -4.35 13.38 20.15
CA ASN A 93 -4.24 13.69 18.71
C ASN A 93 -4.81 12.58 17.80
N GLY A 94 -5.56 11.62 18.36
CA GLY A 94 -6.24 10.59 17.59
C GLY A 94 -6.66 9.38 18.43
N THR A 95 -7.45 8.51 17.84
CA THR A 95 -8.01 7.30 18.48
C THR A 95 -7.76 6.07 17.62
N TRP A 96 -8.19 4.89 18.10
CA TRP A 96 -8.17 3.65 17.32
C TRP A 96 -8.76 3.79 15.91
N LEU A 97 -9.83 4.58 15.75
CA LEU A 97 -10.42 4.83 14.44
C LEU A 97 -9.45 5.55 13.49
N SER A 98 -8.72 6.55 14.00
CA SER A 98 -7.72 7.29 13.22
C SER A 98 -6.56 6.40 12.78
N ILE A 99 -6.14 5.45 13.63
CA ILE A 99 -5.13 4.44 13.30
C ILE A 99 -5.59 3.65 12.07
N ASN A 100 -6.77 3.05 12.12
CA ASN A 100 -7.29 2.23 11.03
C ASN A 100 -7.45 3.03 9.73
N MET A 101 -7.96 4.27 9.81
CA MET A 101 -8.06 5.18 8.66
C MET A 101 -6.70 5.45 8.01
N ALA A 102 -5.70 5.81 8.81
CA ALA A 102 -4.36 6.12 8.28
C ALA A 102 -3.63 4.89 7.74
N TRP A 103 -3.80 3.70 8.34
CA TRP A 103 -3.28 2.45 7.77
C TRP A 103 -3.90 2.14 6.41
N GLY A 104 -5.23 2.30 6.26
CA GLY A 104 -5.90 2.11 4.98
C GLY A 104 -5.47 3.12 3.90
N ILE A 105 -5.38 4.41 4.26
CA ILE A 105 -4.89 5.45 3.35
C ILE A 105 -3.40 5.23 3.01
N GLY A 106 -2.60 4.77 3.97
CA GLY A 106 -1.20 4.40 3.74
C GLY A 106 -1.05 3.30 2.71
N ILE A 107 -1.90 2.26 2.77
CA ILE A 107 -1.97 1.20 1.76
C ILE A 107 -2.37 1.77 0.41
N LEU A 108 -3.38 2.65 0.34
CA LEU A 108 -3.78 3.29 -0.90
C LEU A 108 -2.59 4.00 -1.58
N MET A 109 -1.85 4.81 -0.83
CA MET A 109 -0.68 5.51 -1.35
C MET A 109 0.44 4.53 -1.76
N ALA A 110 0.66 3.48 -0.97
CA ALA A 110 1.66 2.47 -1.28
C ALA A 110 1.33 1.69 -2.57
N VAL A 111 0.06 1.37 -2.79
CA VAL A 111 -0.42 0.74 -4.04
C VAL A 111 -0.17 1.69 -5.21
N TYR A 112 -0.53 2.97 -5.11
CA TYR A 112 -0.21 3.95 -6.16
C TYR A 112 1.29 4.03 -6.49
N CYS A 113 2.17 3.86 -5.50
CA CYS A 113 3.62 3.90 -5.72
C CYS A 113 4.18 2.65 -6.41
N SER A 114 3.50 1.49 -6.34
CA SER A 114 4.11 0.20 -6.68
C SER A 114 3.30 -0.69 -7.64
N GLU A 115 1.98 -0.51 -7.74
CA GLU A 115 1.07 -1.40 -8.48
C GLU A 115 1.46 -1.54 -9.95
N GLY A 116 1.76 -0.42 -10.62
CA GLY A 116 2.13 -0.41 -12.04
C GLY A 116 3.47 -1.06 -12.37
N VAL A 117 4.27 -1.45 -11.36
CA VAL A 117 5.60 -2.07 -11.55
C VAL A 117 5.65 -3.48 -10.98
N SER A 118 5.33 -3.66 -9.70
CA SER A 118 5.43 -4.97 -9.01
C SER A 118 4.11 -5.70 -8.84
N GLY A 119 2.98 -5.02 -9.07
CA GLY A 119 1.65 -5.50 -8.68
C GLY A 119 1.28 -5.18 -7.22
N ALA A 120 2.11 -4.42 -6.50
CA ALA A 120 1.87 -3.97 -5.13
C ALA A 120 1.51 -5.10 -4.15
N HIS A 121 2.36 -6.12 -4.01
CA HIS A 121 2.11 -7.18 -3.04
C HIS A 121 2.25 -6.67 -1.61
N LEU A 122 3.34 -5.94 -1.34
CA LEU A 122 3.67 -5.23 -0.09
C LEU A 122 3.63 -6.07 1.18
N ASN A 123 3.46 -7.38 1.02
CA ASN A 123 3.15 -8.35 2.05
C ASN A 123 3.67 -9.74 1.62
N PRO A 124 4.52 -10.39 2.45
CA PRO A 124 5.00 -11.74 2.18
C PRO A 124 3.87 -12.78 2.06
N SER A 125 2.79 -12.65 2.83
CA SER A 125 1.62 -13.55 2.76
C SER A 125 0.89 -13.45 1.41
N VAL A 126 0.72 -12.22 0.91
CA VAL A 126 0.14 -11.97 -0.43
C VAL A 126 1.06 -12.51 -1.52
N THR A 127 2.37 -12.28 -1.38
CA THR A 127 3.37 -12.79 -2.32
C THR A 127 3.37 -14.32 -2.37
N LEU A 128 3.32 -14.98 -1.21
CA LEU A 128 3.20 -16.43 -1.12
C LEU A 128 1.91 -16.94 -1.77
N ALA A 129 0.77 -16.30 -1.49
CA ALA A 129 -0.50 -16.67 -2.12
C ALA A 129 -0.41 -16.56 -3.64
N HIS A 130 0.16 -15.47 -4.17
CA HIS A 130 0.39 -15.31 -5.61
C HIS A 130 1.28 -16.40 -6.19
N CYS A 131 2.28 -16.91 -5.46
CA CYS A 131 3.07 -18.05 -5.90
C CYS A 131 2.25 -19.36 -5.95
N VAL A 132 1.47 -19.63 -4.90
CA VAL A 132 0.61 -20.82 -4.80
C VAL A 132 -0.44 -20.86 -5.91
N TYR A 133 -1.06 -19.71 -6.22
CA TYR A 133 -2.05 -19.58 -7.29
C TYR A 133 -1.43 -19.39 -8.70
N GLY A 134 -0.11 -19.51 -8.83
CA GLY A 134 0.58 -19.41 -10.13
C GLY A 134 0.60 -18.02 -10.77
N ARG A 135 0.33 -16.96 -9.99
CA ARG A 135 0.37 -15.55 -10.45
C ARG A 135 1.75 -14.91 -10.32
N LEU A 136 2.65 -15.48 -9.53
CA LEU A 136 4.06 -15.07 -9.41
C LEU A 136 4.97 -16.31 -9.47
N PRO A 137 6.01 -16.33 -10.32
CA PRO A 137 6.94 -17.46 -10.34
C PRO A 137 7.73 -17.56 -9.03
N TRP A 138 7.82 -18.76 -8.46
CA TRP A 138 8.45 -19.03 -7.16
C TRP A 138 9.86 -18.46 -7.00
N TRP A 139 10.66 -18.41 -8.07
CA TRP A 139 12.03 -17.88 -8.01
C TRP A 139 12.10 -16.38 -7.68
N LYS A 140 11.03 -15.61 -7.95
CA LYS A 140 10.95 -14.17 -7.61
C LYS A 140 10.59 -13.92 -6.14
N MET A 141 9.98 -14.91 -5.47
CA MET A 141 9.45 -14.77 -4.11
C MET A 141 10.52 -14.28 -3.11
N PRO A 142 11.76 -14.81 -3.08
CA PRO A 142 12.76 -14.33 -2.13
C PRO A 142 13.12 -12.86 -2.31
N GLY A 143 13.18 -12.37 -3.56
CA GLY A 143 13.46 -10.97 -3.86
C GLY A 143 12.36 -10.03 -3.33
N TYR A 144 11.09 -10.42 -3.51
CA TYR A 144 9.95 -9.69 -2.95
C TYR A 144 9.99 -9.66 -1.42
N PHE A 145 10.21 -10.81 -0.78
CA PHE A 145 10.27 -10.89 0.68
C PHE A 145 11.36 -9.99 1.26
N LEU A 146 12.59 -10.08 0.73
CA LEU A 146 13.70 -9.26 1.19
C LEU A 146 13.44 -7.76 0.98
N SER A 147 12.83 -7.40 -0.14
CA SER A 147 12.50 -6.01 -0.46
C SER A 147 11.43 -5.44 0.48
N GLN A 148 10.39 -6.22 0.77
CA GLN A 148 9.33 -5.85 1.71
C GLN A 148 9.89 -5.72 3.14
N LEU A 149 10.70 -6.68 3.59
CA LEU A 149 11.36 -6.61 4.90
C LEU A 149 12.26 -5.37 5.02
N ALA A 150 13.06 -5.09 3.99
CA ALA A 150 13.94 -3.93 3.95
C ALA A 150 13.15 -2.62 3.95
N GLY A 151 12.09 -2.52 3.14
CA GLY A 151 11.19 -1.37 3.12
C GLY A 151 10.55 -1.12 4.47
N ALA A 152 10.09 -2.18 5.14
CA ALA A 152 9.48 -2.07 6.47
C ALA A 152 10.49 -1.66 7.55
N PHE A 153 11.69 -2.21 7.52
CA PHE A 153 12.78 -1.83 8.43
C PHE A 153 13.16 -0.35 8.26
N VAL A 154 13.37 0.10 7.03
CA VAL A 154 13.75 1.50 6.73
C VAL A 154 12.60 2.46 7.09
N GLY A 155 11.34 2.08 6.83
CA GLY A 155 10.18 2.88 7.21
C GLY A 155 10.06 3.05 8.72
N ALA A 156 10.24 1.95 9.48
CA ALA A 156 10.25 2.00 10.93
C ALA A 156 11.38 2.89 11.47
N ALA A 157 12.59 2.77 10.90
CA ALA A 157 13.72 3.61 11.27
C ALA A 157 13.45 5.10 11.00
N ALA A 158 12.82 5.43 9.87
CA ALA A 158 12.46 6.80 9.54
C ALA A 158 11.47 7.41 10.55
N ILE A 159 10.43 6.66 10.95
CA ILE A 159 9.46 7.12 11.95
C ILE A 159 10.09 7.18 13.35
N TYR A 160 10.96 6.25 13.70
CA TYR A 160 11.71 6.34 14.95
C TYR A 160 12.56 7.61 15.01
N LEU A 161 13.27 7.96 13.93
CA LEU A 161 14.04 9.20 13.86
C LEU A 161 13.15 10.45 13.93
N LEU A 162 11.97 10.41 13.30
CA LEU A 162 10.99 11.49 13.34
C LEU A 162 10.53 11.81 14.77
N ASP A 163 10.21 10.77 15.56
CA ASP A 163 9.69 10.92 16.92
C ASP A 163 10.74 10.69 18.02
N TYR A 164 12.02 10.63 17.65
CA TYR A 164 13.13 10.26 18.55
C TYR A 164 13.10 11.02 19.88
N GLN A 165 12.98 12.34 19.83
CA GLN A 165 12.99 13.18 21.04
C GLN A 165 11.80 12.92 21.96
N LYS A 166 10.62 12.65 21.40
CA LYS A 166 9.43 12.33 22.19
C LYS A 166 9.54 10.95 22.82
N ILE A 167 9.97 9.96 22.04
CA ILE A 167 10.19 8.59 22.51
C ILE A 167 11.19 8.59 23.66
N GLN A 168 12.33 9.27 23.53
CA GLN A 168 13.34 9.32 24.60
C GLN A 168 12.88 10.07 25.85
N LYS A 169 11.93 11.00 25.72
CA LYS A 169 11.36 11.71 26.88
C LYS A 169 10.40 10.81 27.67
N ILE A 170 9.63 9.98 26.98
CA ILE A 170 8.59 9.13 27.58
C ILE A 170 9.16 7.80 28.06
N ASP A 171 10.07 7.21 27.28
CA ASP A 171 10.56 5.84 27.44
C ASP A 171 12.07 5.78 27.20
N PRO A 172 12.90 6.36 28.09
CA PRO A 172 14.36 6.42 27.92
C PRO A 172 15.01 5.02 27.90
N ASP A 173 14.41 4.06 28.62
CA ASP A 173 14.86 2.66 28.68
C ASP A 173 14.29 1.79 27.56
N LEU A 174 13.40 2.36 26.73
CA LEU A 174 12.91 1.78 25.49
C LEU A 174 12.14 0.46 25.66
N GLU A 175 11.45 0.31 26.79
CA GLU A 175 10.71 -0.89 27.18
C GLU A 175 9.22 -0.86 26.79
N THR A 176 8.63 0.34 26.73
CA THR A 176 7.17 0.49 26.61
C THR A 176 6.72 0.87 25.19
N THR A 177 7.56 1.57 24.42
CA THR A 177 7.21 2.10 23.08
C THR A 177 7.32 1.07 21.95
N GLN A 178 7.71 -0.16 22.24
CA GLN A 178 7.89 -1.22 21.24
C GLN A 178 6.59 -1.60 20.52
N SER A 179 5.43 -1.48 21.19
CA SER A 179 4.10 -1.77 20.64
C SER A 179 3.66 -0.78 19.56
N ASN A 180 4.29 0.38 19.46
CA ASN A 180 3.99 1.36 18.41
C ASN A 180 4.53 0.90 17.04
N PHE A 181 5.61 0.11 17.05
CA PHE A 181 6.30 -0.37 15.84
C PHE A 181 5.89 -1.80 15.46
N ALA A 182 5.61 -2.66 16.44
CA ALA A 182 5.26 -4.06 16.21
C ALA A 182 4.01 -4.45 16.99
N THR A 183 3.28 -5.43 16.51
CA THR A 183 2.02 -5.86 17.13
C THR A 183 2.28 -6.85 18.26
N TYR A 184 1.71 -6.65 19.45
CA TYR A 184 1.80 -7.63 20.53
C TYR A 184 0.41 -8.17 20.84
N PRO A 185 0.28 -9.48 21.13
CA PRO A 185 -1.01 -10.02 21.57
C PRO A 185 -1.42 -9.35 22.88
N SER A 186 -2.73 -9.19 23.07
CA SER A 186 -3.29 -8.75 24.35
C SER A 186 -2.93 -9.75 25.46
N ASP A 187 -2.75 -9.25 26.69
CA ASP A 187 -2.39 -10.07 27.86
C ASP A 187 -3.46 -11.13 28.20
N ASP A 188 -4.70 -10.91 27.76
CA ASP A 188 -5.85 -11.77 28.07
C ASP A 188 -6.00 -12.98 27.12
N ILE A 189 -5.13 -13.13 26.11
CA ILE A 189 -5.27 -14.16 25.09
C ILE A 189 -4.09 -15.13 25.04
N SER A 190 -4.39 -16.39 24.72
CA SER A 190 -3.35 -17.42 24.49
C SER A 190 -2.71 -17.28 23.12
N ASN A 191 -1.50 -17.84 22.96
CA ASN A 191 -0.81 -17.93 21.66
C ASN A 191 -1.63 -18.66 20.59
N TYR A 192 -2.47 -19.63 20.97
CA TYR A 192 -3.36 -20.33 20.04
C TYR A 192 -4.45 -19.41 19.51
N THR A 193 -5.04 -18.59 20.39
CA THR A 193 -6.04 -17.58 20.03
C THR A 193 -5.44 -16.49 19.15
N ALA A 194 -4.22 -16.05 19.46
CA ALA A 194 -3.48 -15.09 18.65
C ALA A 194 -3.19 -15.64 17.24
N PHE A 195 -2.72 -16.89 17.15
CA PHE A 195 -2.51 -17.57 15.86
C PHE A 195 -3.80 -17.66 15.05
N TYR A 196 -4.90 -18.10 15.67
CA TYR A 196 -6.19 -18.20 14.99
C TYR A 196 -6.69 -16.83 14.49
N THR A 197 -6.54 -15.78 15.30
CA THR A 197 -6.93 -14.42 14.92
C THR A 197 -6.16 -13.95 13.68
N GLU A 198 -4.83 -14.09 13.68
CA GLU A 198 -3.99 -13.68 12.54
C GLU A 198 -4.22 -14.54 11.30
N ALA A 199 -4.43 -15.85 11.46
CA ALA A 199 -4.75 -16.75 10.37
C ALA A 199 -6.10 -16.39 9.72
N LEU A 200 -7.13 -16.12 10.53
CA LEU A 200 -8.44 -15.72 10.05
C LEU A 200 -8.40 -14.34 9.38
N ALA A 201 -7.75 -13.35 9.99
CA ALA A 201 -7.62 -12.01 9.45
C ALA A 201 -6.85 -12.01 8.12
N THR A 202 -5.74 -12.75 8.03
CA THR A 202 -4.98 -12.91 6.78
C THR A 202 -5.78 -13.67 5.72
N GLY A 203 -6.56 -14.68 6.11
CA GLY A 203 -7.46 -15.39 5.21
C GLY A 203 -8.52 -14.47 4.60
N MET A 204 -9.15 -13.62 5.42
CA MET A 204 -10.11 -12.61 4.96
C MET A 204 -9.46 -11.55 4.08
N LEU A 205 -8.24 -11.10 4.42
CA LEU A 205 -7.44 -10.21 3.58
C LEU A 205 -7.23 -10.78 2.18
N LEU A 206 -6.74 -12.02 2.08
CA LEU A 206 -6.51 -12.68 0.79
C LEU A 206 -7.81 -12.89 0.01
N LEU A 207 -8.88 -13.32 0.69
CA LEU A 207 -10.20 -13.49 0.08
C LEU A 207 -10.69 -12.19 -0.56
N CYS A 208 -10.61 -11.07 0.16
CA CYS A 208 -11.01 -9.77 -0.35
C CYS A 208 -10.10 -9.28 -1.48
N ILE A 209 -8.79 -9.48 -1.39
CA ILE A 209 -7.86 -9.14 -2.48
C ILE A 209 -8.24 -9.87 -3.77
N TYR A 210 -8.49 -11.18 -3.68
CA TYR A 210 -8.91 -11.95 -4.85
C TYR A 210 -10.29 -11.55 -5.33
N ALA A 211 -11.25 -11.26 -4.44
CA ALA A 211 -12.57 -10.80 -4.84
C ALA A 211 -12.54 -9.44 -5.59
N ILE A 212 -11.66 -8.52 -5.17
CA ILE A 212 -11.48 -7.19 -5.80
C ILE A 212 -10.77 -7.31 -7.16
N THR A 213 -9.80 -8.21 -7.28
CA THR A 213 -8.95 -8.35 -8.47
C THR A 213 -9.46 -9.37 -9.49
N ASP A 214 -10.49 -10.14 -9.14
CA ASP A 214 -11.09 -11.13 -10.04
C ASP A 214 -11.88 -10.47 -11.17
N GLN A 215 -11.48 -10.77 -12.40
CA GLN A 215 -12.12 -10.25 -13.62
C GLN A 215 -13.50 -10.89 -13.86
N ASN A 216 -13.79 -12.03 -13.24
CA ASN A 216 -15.08 -12.69 -13.32
C ASN A 216 -16.08 -12.18 -12.26
N ASN A 217 -15.60 -11.35 -11.32
CA ASN A 217 -16.42 -10.74 -10.29
C ASN A 217 -16.72 -9.27 -10.64
N ARG A 218 -17.54 -8.61 -9.82
CA ARG A 218 -17.86 -7.19 -10.00
C ARG A 218 -16.60 -6.33 -9.87
N SER A 219 -16.18 -5.72 -10.98
CA SER A 219 -15.02 -4.81 -11.00
C SER A 219 -15.26 -3.55 -10.15
N PRO A 220 -14.24 -3.08 -9.41
CA PRO A 220 -14.28 -1.79 -8.72
C PRO A 220 -14.18 -0.58 -9.69
N GLY A 221 -14.03 -0.82 -11.00
CA GLY A 221 -13.80 0.21 -12.01
C GLY A 221 -12.31 0.57 -12.18
N THR A 222 -11.99 1.40 -13.18
CA THR A 222 -10.61 1.66 -13.63
C THR A 222 -9.69 2.26 -12.58
N VAL A 223 -10.25 3.02 -11.63
CA VAL A 223 -9.49 3.71 -10.57
C VAL A 223 -9.89 3.24 -9.17
N GLY A 224 -10.83 2.30 -9.07
CA GLY A 224 -11.43 1.91 -7.79
C GLY A 224 -10.61 0.91 -6.99
N THR A 225 -9.70 0.16 -7.62
CA THR A 225 -8.93 -0.92 -6.96
C THR A 225 -8.14 -0.43 -5.74
N PRO A 226 -7.34 0.65 -5.79
CA PRO A 226 -6.60 1.13 -4.62
C PRO A 226 -7.51 1.59 -3.48
N PHE A 227 -8.66 2.20 -3.80
CA PHE A 227 -9.67 2.60 -2.81
C PHE A 227 -10.34 1.39 -2.15
N ALA A 228 -10.64 0.35 -2.93
CA ALA A 228 -11.19 -0.89 -2.38
C ALA A 228 -10.22 -1.55 -1.41
N PHE A 229 -8.92 -1.59 -1.73
CA PHE A 229 -7.89 -2.09 -0.80
C PHE A 229 -7.79 -1.23 0.47
N ALA A 230 -7.86 0.09 0.35
CA ALA A 230 -7.85 0.99 1.49
C ALA A 230 -9.00 0.69 2.47
N LEU A 231 -10.24 0.64 1.94
CA LEU A 231 -11.44 0.37 2.73
C LEU A 231 -11.44 -1.03 3.32
N MET A 232 -10.92 -2.02 2.60
CA MET A 232 -10.73 -3.39 3.10
C MET A 232 -9.80 -3.41 4.32
N ILE A 233 -8.64 -2.75 4.26
CA ILE A 233 -7.70 -2.70 5.39
C ILE A 233 -8.31 -1.95 6.58
N MET A 234 -9.01 -0.85 6.33
CA MET A 234 -9.74 -0.13 7.39
C MET A 234 -10.76 -1.03 8.07
N ALA A 235 -11.57 -1.76 7.30
CA ALA A 235 -12.57 -2.68 7.85
C ALA A 235 -11.91 -3.81 8.66
N LEU A 236 -10.85 -4.42 8.14
CA LEU A 236 -10.12 -5.47 8.83
C LEU A 236 -9.55 -4.99 10.17
N GLY A 237 -8.90 -3.82 10.20
CA GLY A 237 -8.34 -3.29 11.44
C GLY A 237 -9.40 -2.89 12.47
N MET A 238 -10.53 -2.33 12.03
CA MET A 238 -11.66 -2.02 12.91
C MET A 238 -12.36 -3.27 13.46
N SER A 239 -12.36 -4.39 12.73
CA SER A 239 -13.07 -5.62 13.12
C SER A 239 -12.19 -6.66 13.83
N PHE A 240 -10.94 -6.82 13.42
CA PHE A 240 -10.05 -7.89 13.89
C PHE A 240 -8.90 -7.40 14.78
N GLY A 241 -8.77 -6.10 14.97
CA GLY A 241 -7.57 -5.53 15.58
C GLY A 241 -7.45 -5.61 17.10
N MET A 242 -8.54 -5.93 17.82
CA MET A 242 -8.55 -5.93 19.28
C MET A 242 -7.58 -6.94 19.91
N ASN A 243 -7.48 -8.15 19.35
CA ASN A 243 -6.73 -9.24 19.97
C ASN A 243 -5.22 -9.12 19.75
N THR A 244 -4.80 -8.80 18.52
CA THR A 244 -3.41 -8.86 18.07
C THR A 244 -2.95 -7.63 17.30
N GLY A 245 -3.78 -6.60 17.11
CA GLY A 245 -3.42 -5.43 16.31
C GLY A 245 -3.34 -5.67 14.80
N TYR A 246 -4.00 -6.74 14.31
CA TYR A 246 -4.19 -7.07 12.88
C TYR A 246 -2.88 -7.03 12.05
N ALA A 247 -1.88 -7.82 12.44
CA ALA A 247 -0.58 -7.79 11.77
C ALA A 247 -0.73 -8.14 10.28
N MET A 248 -1.35 -9.29 9.96
CA MET A 248 -1.68 -9.85 8.63
C MET A 248 -0.54 -9.88 7.57
N ASN A 249 0.63 -9.36 7.91
CA ASN A 249 1.74 -9.07 7.03
C ASN A 249 3.04 -9.31 7.78
N PRO A 250 3.76 -10.41 7.47
CA PRO A 250 5.02 -10.74 8.12
C PRO A 250 6.09 -9.65 8.01
N ALA A 251 6.15 -8.90 6.91
CA ALA A 251 7.13 -7.82 6.77
C ALA A 251 6.80 -6.59 7.62
N ARG A 252 5.52 -6.25 7.70
CA ARG A 252 5.00 -5.15 8.53
C ARG A 252 5.22 -5.36 10.01
N ASP A 253 5.41 -6.60 10.46
CA ASP A 253 5.68 -6.89 11.86
C ASP A 253 7.16 -7.24 12.11
N PHE A 254 7.76 -8.12 11.30
CA PHE A 254 9.13 -8.59 11.53
C PHE A 254 10.20 -7.52 11.25
N GLY A 255 10.08 -6.75 10.16
CA GLY A 255 11.06 -5.70 9.84
C GLY A 255 11.20 -4.65 10.95
N PRO A 256 10.09 -4.10 11.46
CA PRO A 256 10.10 -3.15 12.58
C PRO A 256 10.58 -3.76 13.90
N ARG A 257 10.28 -5.03 14.17
CA ARG A 257 10.87 -5.76 15.32
C ARG A 257 12.38 -5.86 15.24
N LEU A 258 12.93 -6.12 14.05
CA LEU A 258 14.38 -6.12 13.88
C LEU A 258 14.98 -4.76 14.18
N MET A 259 14.30 -3.68 13.80
CA MET A 259 14.73 -2.31 14.10
C MET A 259 14.70 -2.03 15.61
N THR A 260 13.63 -2.39 16.31
CA THR A 260 13.50 -2.17 17.77
C THR A 260 14.43 -3.08 18.56
N PHE A 261 14.70 -4.30 18.08
CA PHE A 261 15.69 -5.20 18.68
C PHE A 261 17.11 -4.64 18.57
N GLY A 262 17.50 -4.16 17.38
CA GLY A 262 18.80 -3.51 17.17
C GLY A 262 19.00 -2.29 18.07
N ARG A 263 17.94 -1.50 18.30
CA ARG A 263 17.93 -0.37 19.25
C ARG A 263 18.27 -0.78 20.68
N ARG A 264 17.65 -1.85 21.17
CA ARG A 264 17.89 -2.36 22.53
C ARG A 264 19.34 -2.80 22.72
N ILE A 265 19.92 -3.47 21.72
CA ILE A 265 21.33 -3.86 21.73
C ILE A 265 22.24 -2.62 21.82
N THR A 266 22.00 -1.59 21.02
CA THR A 266 22.85 -0.37 21.02
C THR A 266 22.90 0.31 22.39
N ILE A 267 21.79 0.32 23.14
CA ILE A 267 21.73 0.88 24.50
C ILE A 267 22.40 -0.05 25.51
N THR A 268 22.12 -1.35 25.46
CA THR A 268 22.67 -2.34 26.41
C THR A 268 24.19 -2.47 26.29
N PHE A 269 24.77 -2.27 25.10
CA PHE A 269 26.22 -2.39 24.85
C PHE A 269 26.98 -1.04 24.86
N GLY A 270 26.36 0.04 25.35
CA GLY A 270 27.11 1.20 25.85
C GLY A 270 27.58 2.21 24.82
N PHE A 271 26.80 2.49 23.77
CA PHE A 271 26.90 3.82 23.15
C PHE A 271 26.01 4.77 23.94
N PRO A 272 26.56 5.64 24.81
CA PRO A 272 25.74 6.62 25.50
C PRO A 272 25.08 7.49 24.43
N SER A 273 23.76 7.54 24.46
CA SER A 273 22.97 8.59 23.82
C SER A 273 23.32 9.91 24.51
N SER A 274 24.51 10.43 24.19
CA SER A 274 24.87 11.80 24.50
C SER A 274 23.72 12.64 23.98
N PRO A 275 23.00 13.41 24.81
CA PRO A 275 22.13 14.42 24.25
C PRO A 275 23.04 15.27 23.38
N LEU A 276 22.74 15.35 22.08
CA LEU A 276 23.22 16.42 21.24
C LEU A 276 22.67 17.71 21.86
N SER A 277 23.39 18.22 22.87
CA SER A 277 23.32 19.59 23.31
C SER A 277 23.78 20.41 22.11
N LEU A 278 22.82 20.73 21.24
CA LEU A 278 22.99 21.80 20.27
C LEU A 278 23.20 23.08 21.09
N VAL A 279 24.47 23.46 21.13
CA VAL A 279 24.96 24.78 21.50
C VAL A 279 24.21 25.82 20.68
N GLY A 280 23.64 26.84 21.34
CA GLY A 280 23.12 28.07 20.71
C GLY A 280 21.71 28.42 21.12
#